data_AF-A0A3B8T4Z0-F1
#
_entry.id   AF-A0A3B8T4Z0-F1
#
_cell.length_a   1.000
_cell.length_b   1.000
_cell.length_c   1.000
_cell.angle_alpha   90.00
_cell.angle_beta   90.00
_cell.angle_gamma   90.00
#
_symmetry.space_group_name_H-M   'P 1'
#
loop_
_entity.id
_entity.type
_entity.pdbx_description
1 polymer ?
#
loop_
_entity_poly.entity_id
_entity_poly.type
_entity_poly.pdbx_seq_one_letter_code
_entity_poly.pdbx_strand_id
1 'polypeptide(L)'
;MTQVTAPSRLPMLIVVAILLVLLAFALLWPVNEPEVDVSDAPVVSEVSSLAPEQNTVDISESEPEVQIIEEEFTAVTPVGEANIEELDPVVEFVKPVIELAEPEPLDLTDQAIKQSLITALHAPMLSTLIVNESIIANLVASITNTAQGTLPENVSLLTPPSSEFAVFKKGDNQFITPESFTRYNVYAQTFAQIE
;
A
#
# COMPACT_ATOMS: atom_id res chain seq x y z
N MET A 1 -41.83 -51.90 -42.69
CA MET A 1 -40.45 -51.56 -43.10
C MET A 1 -40.09 -50.22 -42.48
N THR A 2 -39.24 -50.21 -41.45
CA THR A 2 -38.80 -48.99 -40.75
C THR A 2 -37.50 -48.51 -41.35
N GLN A 3 -37.54 -47.37 -42.04
CA GLN A 3 -36.36 -46.66 -42.55
C GLN A 3 -35.57 -46.10 -41.36
N VAL A 4 -34.31 -46.53 -41.21
CA VAL A 4 -33.35 -45.93 -40.26
C VAL A 4 -32.76 -44.71 -40.95
N THR A 5 -33.14 -43.51 -40.51
CA THR A 5 -32.55 -42.27 -41.00
C THR A 5 -31.13 -42.14 -40.46
N ALA A 6 -30.12 -42.17 -41.34
CA ALA A 6 -28.73 -41.97 -40.97
C ALA A 6 -28.52 -40.56 -40.37
N PRO A 7 -27.64 -40.38 -39.37
CA PRO A 7 -27.40 -39.08 -38.76
C PRO A 7 -26.81 -38.11 -39.78
N SER A 8 -27.44 -36.94 -39.92
CA SER A 8 -26.97 -35.87 -40.79
C SER A 8 -25.57 -35.44 -40.34
N ARG A 9 -24.58 -35.57 -41.24
CA ARG A 9 -23.19 -35.13 -41.01
C ARG A 9 -23.01 -33.62 -41.15
N LEU A 10 -24.07 -32.91 -41.59
CA LEU A 10 -24.09 -31.47 -41.80
C LEU A 10 -23.67 -30.64 -40.57
N PRO A 11 -24.21 -30.86 -39.35
CA PRO A 11 -23.76 -30.15 -38.15
C PRO A 11 -22.29 -30.39 -37.81
N MET A 12 -21.78 -31.62 -38.00
CA MET A 12 -20.37 -31.93 -37.76
C MET A 12 -19.46 -31.20 -38.74
N LEU A 13 -19.85 -31.12 -40.02
CA LEU A 13 -19.10 -30.37 -41.04
C LEU A 13 -19.08 -28.86 -40.74
N ILE A 14 -20.17 -28.30 -40.20
CA ILE A 14 -20.21 -26.89 -39.78
C ILE A 14 -19.23 -26.64 -38.62
N VAL A 15 -19.21 -27.51 -37.61
CA VAL A 15 -18.27 -27.37 -36.47
C VAL A 15 -16.82 -27.47 -36.95
N VAL A 16 -16.51 -28.41 -37.84
CA VAL A 16 -15.16 -28.56 -38.40
C VAL A 16 -14.78 -27.33 -39.24
N ALA A 17 -15.71 -26.76 -39.99
CA ALA A 17 -15.47 -25.53 -40.75
C ALA A 17 -15.16 -24.34 -39.81
N ILE A 18 -15.91 -24.18 -38.72
CA ILE A 18 -15.66 -23.13 -37.73
C ILE A 18 -14.28 -23.31 -37.08
N LEU A 19 -13.91 -24.55 -36.72
CA LEU A 19 -12.61 -24.84 -36.13
C LEU A 19 -11.47 -24.51 -37.10
N LEU A 20 -11.62 -24.83 -38.39
CA LEU A 20 -10.63 -24.46 -39.41
C LEU A 20 -10.51 -22.94 -39.60
N VAL A 21 -11.61 -22.20 -39.50
CA VAL A 21 -11.58 -20.72 -39.59
C VAL A 21 -10.85 -20.12 -38.39
N LEU A 22 -11.11 -20.61 -37.16
CA LEU A 22 -10.39 -20.17 -35.96
C LEU A 22 -8.89 -20.50 -36.04
N LEU A 23 -8.55 -21.68 -36.54
CA LEU A 23 -7.16 -22.08 -36.75
C LEU A 23 -6.47 -21.18 -37.79
N ALA A 24 -7.14 -20.89 -38.91
CA ALA A 24 -6.63 -19.98 -39.92
C ALA A 24 -6.43 -18.57 -39.34
N PHE A 25 -7.35 -18.09 -38.52
CA PHE A 25 -7.23 -16.78 -37.86
C PHE A 25 -6.04 -16.73 -36.89
N ALA A 26 -5.78 -17.79 -36.13
CA ALA A 26 -4.62 -17.89 -35.26
C ALA A 26 -3.30 -17.95 -36.04
N LEU A 27 -3.27 -18.65 -37.18
CA LEU A 27 -2.07 -18.78 -38.02
C LEU A 27 -1.77 -17.55 -38.88
N LEU A 28 -2.80 -16.81 -39.28
CA LEU A 28 -2.67 -15.57 -40.06
C LEU A 28 -2.63 -14.32 -39.17
N TRP A 29 -2.67 -14.47 -37.84
CA TRP A 29 -2.53 -13.35 -36.93
C TRP A 29 -1.10 -12.81 -37.01
N PRO A 30 -0.88 -11.56 -37.46
CA PRO A 30 0.45 -10.99 -37.53
C PRO A 30 1.03 -10.88 -36.12
N VAL A 31 2.16 -11.53 -35.91
CA VAL A 31 3.04 -11.26 -34.77
C VAL A 31 3.56 -9.84 -34.97
N ASN A 32 2.91 -8.87 -34.31
CA ASN A 32 3.51 -7.57 -34.08
C ASN A 32 4.51 -7.76 -32.93
N GLU A 33 5.77 -7.98 -33.27
CA GLU A 33 6.88 -7.84 -32.34
C GLU A 33 6.94 -6.36 -31.93
N PRO A 34 6.81 -6.02 -30.63
CA PRO A 34 7.27 -4.72 -30.17
C PRO A 34 8.78 -4.70 -30.37
N GLU A 35 9.31 -3.71 -31.11
CA GLU A 35 10.73 -3.40 -31.12
C GLU A 35 11.18 -3.19 -29.67
N VAL A 36 11.83 -4.21 -29.12
CA VAL A 36 12.59 -4.08 -27.88
C VAL A 36 13.88 -3.39 -28.30
N ASP A 37 13.97 -2.11 -27.95
CA ASP A 37 15.19 -1.32 -28.00
C ASP A 37 16.25 -2.04 -27.16
N VAL A 38 17.13 -2.76 -27.86
CA VAL A 38 18.32 -3.41 -27.32
C VAL A 38 19.45 -2.37 -27.25
N SER A 39 19.27 -1.36 -26.41
CA SER A 39 20.33 -0.44 -25.98
C SER A 39 20.50 -0.54 -24.47
N ASP A 40 21.12 -1.64 -24.04
CA ASP A 40 22.21 -1.68 -23.04
C ASP A 40 22.32 -3.10 -22.47
N ALA A 41 23.21 -3.88 -23.08
CA ALA A 41 23.69 -5.10 -22.46
C ALA A 41 24.49 -4.75 -21.19
N PRO A 42 24.28 -5.46 -20.06
CA PRO A 42 25.11 -5.26 -18.88
C PRO A 42 26.51 -5.80 -19.17
N VAL A 43 27.48 -4.90 -19.21
CA VAL A 43 28.90 -5.24 -19.16
C VAL A 43 29.18 -5.82 -17.78
N VAL A 44 29.54 -7.11 -17.76
CA VAL A 44 30.20 -7.75 -16.63
C VAL A 44 31.53 -7.03 -16.41
N SER A 45 31.65 -6.31 -15.30
CA SER A 45 32.92 -5.80 -14.79
C SER A 45 33.12 -6.29 -13.36
N GLU A 46 34.02 -7.26 -13.28
CA GLU A 46 34.97 -7.62 -12.22
C GLU A 46 34.71 -7.15 -10.77
N VAL A 47 34.69 -8.15 -9.89
CA VAL A 47 34.87 -8.05 -8.45
C VAL A 47 36.18 -7.30 -8.15
N SER A 48 36.09 -6.14 -7.49
CA SER A 48 37.23 -5.53 -6.80
C SER A 48 36.82 -5.21 -5.36
N SER A 49 37.42 -5.94 -4.43
CA SER A 49 37.43 -5.61 -3.02
C SER A 49 38.39 -4.44 -2.76
N LEU A 50 38.03 -3.51 -1.87
CA LEU A 50 38.79 -3.12 -0.67
C LEU A 50 38.28 -1.78 -0.09
N ALA A 51 38.15 -1.78 1.24
CA ALA A 51 38.17 -0.65 2.18
C ALA A 51 36.92 0.27 2.30
N PRO A 52 36.38 0.46 3.53
CA PRO A 52 35.33 1.44 3.80
C PRO A 52 35.93 2.85 3.90
N GLU A 53 35.57 3.74 2.98
CA GLU A 53 35.78 5.18 3.17
C GLU A 53 34.66 5.73 4.06
N GLN A 54 35.05 6.09 5.28
CA GLN A 54 34.33 7.02 6.15
C GLN A 54 34.07 8.30 5.35
N ASN A 55 32.83 8.48 4.90
CA ASN A 55 32.40 9.78 4.41
C ASN A 55 31.68 10.50 5.55
N THR A 56 32.40 11.43 6.15
CA THR A 56 31.94 12.41 7.12
C THR A 56 30.75 13.15 6.55
N VAL A 57 29.62 13.09 7.27
CA VAL A 57 28.48 13.95 7.04
C VAL A 57 28.94 15.38 7.33
N ASP A 58 29.17 16.15 6.27
CA ASP A 58 29.33 17.60 6.36
C ASP A 58 27.94 18.19 6.62
N ILE A 59 27.64 18.39 7.91
CA ILE A 59 26.45 19.09 8.37
C ILE A 59 26.75 20.58 8.15
N SER A 60 26.38 21.10 6.98
CA SER A 60 26.26 22.53 6.78
C SER A 60 25.05 23.02 7.58
N GLU A 61 25.30 23.37 8.84
CA GLU A 61 24.37 24.04 9.75
C GLU A 61 24.10 25.45 9.22
N SER A 62 23.00 25.63 8.50
CA SER A 62 22.47 26.96 8.18
C SER A 62 21.83 27.55 9.44
N GLU A 63 22.64 28.28 10.20
CA GLU A 63 22.22 29.15 11.29
C GLU A 63 21.30 30.27 10.73
N PRO A 64 20.09 30.49 11.27
CA PRO A 64 19.29 31.63 10.87
C PRO A 64 19.95 32.90 11.41
N GLU A 65 20.39 33.79 10.52
CA GLU A 65 20.86 35.13 10.89
C GLU A 65 19.78 35.87 11.69
N VAL A 66 19.99 35.97 13.00
CA VAL A 66 19.20 36.83 13.88
C VAL A 66 19.54 38.26 13.51
N GLN A 67 18.61 38.96 12.86
CA GLN A 67 18.70 40.41 12.67
C GLN A 67 18.59 41.08 14.04
N ILE A 68 19.72 41.53 14.58
CA ILE A 68 19.78 42.36 15.76
C ILE A 68 19.27 43.74 15.36
N ILE A 69 18.05 44.09 15.76
CA ILE A 69 17.55 45.46 15.68
C ILE A 69 18.28 46.23 16.78
N GLU A 70 19.12 47.18 16.40
CA GLU A 70 19.82 48.06 17.32
C GLU A 70 18.80 49.05 17.92
N GLU A 71 18.29 48.75 19.12
CA GLU A 71 17.44 49.68 19.85
C GLU A 71 18.29 50.86 20.37
N GLU A 72 18.01 52.05 19.84
CA GLU A 72 18.59 53.30 20.29
C GLU A 72 18.08 53.61 21.71
N PHE A 73 18.90 53.30 22.73
CA PHE A 73 18.60 53.64 24.12
C PHE A 73 18.63 55.17 24.31
N THR A 74 17.46 55.77 24.44
CA THR A 74 17.33 57.15 24.93
C THR A 74 17.45 57.14 26.46
N ALA A 75 18.36 57.95 27.00
CA ALA A 75 18.56 58.07 28.44
C ALA A 75 17.32 58.68 29.12
N VAL A 76 16.64 57.88 29.94
CA VAL A 76 15.54 58.33 30.80
C VAL A 76 16.08 59.29 31.86
N THR A 77 15.55 60.52 31.90
CA THR A 77 15.77 61.45 33.02
C THR A 77 15.13 60.90 34.30
N PRO A 78 15.69 61.18 35.49
CA PRO A 78 15.16 60.63 36.73
C PRO A 78 13.74 61.15 37.00
N VAL A 79 12.78 60.22 37.04
CA VAL A 79 11.39 60.46 37.43
C VAL A 79 11.36 60.80 38.94
N GLY A 80 10.72 61.92 39.28
CA GLY A 80 10.52 62.33 40.67
C GLY A 80 9.75 61.30 41.49
N GLU A 81 10.03 61.27 42.79
CA GLU A 81 9.51 60.34 43.80
C GLU A 81 8.00 60.10 43.63
N ALA A 82 7.65 58.87 43.24
CA ALA A 82 6.27 58.47 42.97
C ALA A 82 5.46 58.39 44.28
N ASN A 83 4.36 59.12 44.34
CA ASN A 83 3.36 59.01 45.39
C ASN A 83 2.69 57.63 45.29
N ILE A 84 2.84 56.80 46.32
CA ILE A 84 2.50 55.36 46.31
C ILE A 84 0.98 55.12 46.46
N GLU A 85 0.18 56.15 46.69
CA GLU A 85 -1.26 56.03 46.99
C GLU A 85 -2.18 55.77 45.77
N GLU A 86 -1.63 55.63 44.55
CA GLU A 86 -2.40 55.38 43.31
C GLU A 86 -2.08 54.03 42.63
N LEU A 87 -1.43 53.10 43.33
CA LEU A 87 -1.07 51.79 42.79
C LEU A 87 -1.96 50.67 43.35
N ASP A 88 -3.23 50.64 42.94
CA ASP A 88 -3.93 49.36 42.79
C ASP A 88 -3.97 49.01 41.29
N PRO A 89 -2.92 48.38 40.73
CA PRO A 89 -3.08 47.78 39.43
C PRO A 89 -4.02 46.59 39.59
N VAL A 90 -5.27 46.75 39.15
CA VAL A 90 -6.11 45.61 38.81
C VAL A 90 -5.40 44.92 37.64
N VAL A 91 -4.53 43.97 37.95
CA VAL A 91 -3.95 43.07 36.97
C VAL A 91 -5.09 42.15 36.54
N GLU A 92 -5.80 42.55 35.48
CA GLU A 92 -6.69 41.64 34.78
C GLU A 92 -5.83 40.47 34.29
N PHE A 93 -6.05 39.30 34.88
CA PHE A 93 -5.52 38.04 34.36
C PHE A 93 -6.17 37.80 32.99
N VAL A 94 -5.49 38.23 31.93
CA VAL A 94 -5.82 37.84 30.56
C VAL A 94 -5.51 36.34 30.47
N LYS A 95 -6.54 35.50 30.58
CA LYS A 95 -6.40 34.07 30.32
C LYS A 95 -5.93 33.92 28.86
N PRO A 96 -4.79 33.28 28.58
CA PRO A 96 -4.38 33.05 27.21
C PRO A 96 -5.48 32.26 26.51
N VAL A 97 -6.05 32.85 25.46
CA VAL A 97 -6.97 32.15 24.55
C VAL A 97 -6.10 31.21 23.74
N ILE A 98 -6.05 29.95 24.15
CA ILE A 98 -5.49 28.89 23.33
C ILE A 98 -6.48 28.71 22.17
N GLU A 99 -6.12 29.18 20.97
CA GLU A 99 -6.81 28.78 19.75
C GLU A 99 -6.61 27.27 19.59
N LEU A 100 -7.60 26.50 20.03
CA LEU A 100 -7.71 25.09 19.69
C LEU A 100 -8.00 25.05 18.19
N ALA A 101 -6.97 24.80 17.39
CA ALA A 101 -7.14 24.49 15.98
C ALA A 101 -8.17 23.35 15.85
N GLU A 102 -9.20 23.55 15.03
CA GLU A 102 -10.15 22.50 14.72
C GLU A 102 -9.38 21.35 14.03
N PRO A 103 -9.55 20.09 14.47
CA PRO A 103 -8.85 18.99 13.84
C PRO A 103 -9.23 18.88 12.37
N GLU A 104 -8.27 18.51 11.52
CA GLU A 104 -8.54 18.24 10.11
C GLU A 104 -9.65 17.18 9.97
N PRO A 105 -10.55 17.31 8.97
CA PRO A 105 -11.61 16.34 8.76
C PRO A 105 -11.01 14.98 8.39
N LEU A 106 -11.37 13.94 9.15
CA LEU A 106 -10.90 12.58 8.91
C LEU A 106 -11.61 11.96 7.70
N ASP A 107 -10.84 11.50 6.72
CA ASP A 107 -11.36 10.73 5.59
C ASP A 107 -11.67 9.29 6.03
N LEU A 108 -12.95 8.93 5.95
CA LEU A 108 -13.49 7.62 6.36
C LEU A 108 -13.88 6.74 5.15
N THR A 109 -13.34 7.01 3.97
CA THR A 109 -13.54 6.15 2.80
C THR A 109 -12.76 4.84 2.92
N ASP A 110 -13.25 3.77 2.30
CA ASP A 110 -12.54 2.47 2.27
C ASP A 110 -11.11 2.63 1.73
N GLN A 111 -10.92 3.49 0.72
CA GLN A 111 -9.59 3.77 0.16
C GLN A 111 -8.67 4.44 1.19
N ALA A 112 -9.16 5.44 1.93
CA ALA A 112 -8.37 6.10 2.98
C ALA A 112 -8.00 5.12 4.09
N ILE A 113 -8.94 4.28 4.53
CA ILE A 113 -8.68 3.23 5.52
C ILE A 113 -7.68 2.21 5.01
N LYS A 114 -7.77 1.78 3.74
CA LYS A 114 -6.78 0.89 3.13
C LYS A 114 -5.37 1.48 3.21
N GLN A 115 -5.20 2.75 2.84
CA GLN A 115 -3.90 3.42 2.86
C GLN A 115 -3.39 3.63 4.28
N SER A 116 -4.27 4.02 5.20
CA SER A 116 -3.95 4.16 6.61
C SER A 116 -3.47 2.84 7.20
N LEU A 117 -4.15 1.72 6.89
CA LEU A 117 -3.77 0.39 7.37
C LEU A 117 -2.41 -0.07 6.82
N ILE A 118 -2.17 0.12 5.52
CA ILE A 118 -0.88 -0.21 4.90
C ILE A 118 0.26 0.57 5.55
N THR A 119 0.03 1.87 5.80
CA THR A 119 1.01 2.78 6.41
C THR A 119 1.26 2.42 7.86
N ALA A 120 0.19 2.21 8.64
CA ALA A 120 0.26 1.90 10.07
C ALA A 120 0.98 0.58 10.34
N LEU A 121 0.79 -0.43 9.48
CA LEU A 121 1.42 -1.74 9.62
C LEU A 121 2.78 -1.84 8.92
N HIS A 122 3.27 -0.76 8.30
CA HIS A 122 4.51 -0.74 7.52
C HIS A 122 4.61 -1.88 6.47
N ALA A 123 3.47 -2.31 5.94
CA ALA A 123 3.36 -3.53 5.13
C ALA A 123 2.91 -3.19 3.69
N PRO A 124 3.81 -2.73 2.80
CA PRO A 124 3.43 -2.33 1.45
C PRO A 124 2.85 -3.47 0.61
N MET A 125 3.28 -4.71 0.86
CA MET A 125 2.74 -5.91 0.17
C MET A 125 1.25 -6.13 0.47
N LEU A 126 0.76 -5.63 1.60
CA LEU A 126 -0.64 -5.75 2.02
C LEU A 126 -1.59 -5.04 1.06
N SER A 127 -1.11 -4.05 0.30
CA SER A 127 -1.87 -3.37 -0.76
C SER A 127 -2.43 -4.31 -1.83
N THR A 128 -1.70 -5.39 -2.11
CA THR A 128 -2.06 -6.41 -3.11
C THR A 128 -3.03 -7.46 -2.58
N LEU A 129 -3.12 -7.58 -1.25
CA LEU A 129 -3.94 -8.58 -0.58
C LEU A 129 -5.25 -7.98 -0.06
N ILE A 130 -5.27 -6.77 0.47
CA ILE A 130 -6.50 -6.12 0.96
C ILE A 130 -7.48 -5.85 -0.18
N VAL A 131 -8.75 -6.21 0.02
CA VAL A 131 -9.87 -5.89 -0.88
C VAL A 131 -9.99 -4.37 -1.10
N ASN A 132 -10.43 -3.94 -2.28
CA ASN A 132 -10.50 -2.51 -2.59
C ASN A 132 -11.75 -1.81 -2.01
N GLU A 133 -12.80 -2.56 -1.71
CA GLU A 133 -14.10 -2.04 -1.33
C GLU A 133 -14.69 -2.82 -0.15
N SER A 134 -15.65 -2.21 0.53
CA SER A 134 -16.37 -2.78 1.68
C SER A 134 -15.46 -3.16 2.84
N ILE A 135 -14.30 -2.51 2.98
CA ILE A 135 -13.32 -2.80 4.06
C ILE A 135 -13.96 -2.53 5.42
N ILE A 136 -14.56 -1.34 5.59
CA ILE A 136 -15.19 -0.94 6.85
C ILE A 136 -16.37 -1.86 7.17
N ALA A 137 -17.22 -2.14 6.18
CA ALA A 137 -18.37 -3.02 6.34
C ALA A 137 -17.96 -4.44 6.74
N ASN A 138 -16.98 -5.02 6.03
CA ASN A 138 -16.46 -6.35 6.31
C ASN A 138 -15.75 -6.41 7.66
N LEU A 139 -15.06 -5.34 8.08
CA LEU A 139 -14.41 -5.26 9.40
C LEU A 139 -15.45 -5.25 10.53
N VAL A 140 -16.47 -4.38 10.43
CA VAL A 140 -17.54 -4.30 11.43
C VAL A 140 -18.31 -5.61 11.50
N ALA A 141 -18.62 -6.21 10.36
CA ALA A 141 -19.26 -7.52 10.31
C ALA A 141 -18.36 -8.61 10.91
N SER A 142 -17.06 -8.63 10.61
CA SER A 142 -16.11 -9.59 11.17
C SER A 142 -16.05 -9.48 12.69
N ILE A 143 -15.92 -8.27 13.23
CA ILE A 143 -15.86 -8.03 14.69
C ILE A 143 -17.18 -8.46 15.35
N THR A 144 -18.31 -8.05 14.80
CA THR A 144 -19.63 -8.31 15.38
C THR A 144 -19.95 -9.81 15.40
N ASN A 145 -19.67 -10.51 14.30
CA ASN A 145 -19.89 -11.96 14.22
C ASN A 145 -18.89 -12.73 15.10
N THR A 146 -17.60 -12.34 15.09
CA THR A 146 -16.58 -12.99 15.94
C THR A 146 -16.92 -12.83 17.42
N ALA A 147 -17.43 -11.67 17.84
CA ALA A 147 -17.91 -11.44 19.21
C ALA A 147 -19.10 -12.33 19.59
N GLN A 148 -19.89 -12.78 18.61
CA GLN A 148 -21.00 -13.72 18.77
C GLN A 148 -20.57 -15.19 18.61
N GLY A 149 -19.28 -15.45 18.41
CA GLY A 149 -18.73 -16.79 18.22
C GLY A 149 -18.96 -17.37 16.82
N THR A 150 -19.32 -16.56 15.84
CA THR A 150 -19.51 -16.97 14.44
C THR A 150 -18.42 -16.41 13.55
N LEU A 151 -17.93 -17.23 12.61
CA LEU A 151 -17.05 -16.79 11.54
C LEU A 151 -17.90 -16.55 10.28
N PRO A 152 -18.07 -15.31 9.85
CA PRO A 152 -18.91 -14.99 8.71
C PRO A 152 -18.27 -15.48 7.39
N GLU A 153 -19.00 -16.30 6.63
CA GLU A 153 -18.48 -16.95 5.40
C GLU A 153 -18.17 -15.96 4.25
N ASN A 154 -18.85 -14.82 4.23
CA ASN A 154 -18.84 -13.90 3.07
C ASN A 154 -18.20 -12.53 3.38
N VAL A 155 -17.50 -12.37 4.50
CA VAL A 155 -16.78 -11.13 4.80
C VAL A 155 -15.30 -11.44 4.87
N SER A 156 -14.61 -11.07 3.79
CA SER A 156 -13.16 -11.20 3.72
C SER A 156 -12.54 -9.82 3.60
N LEU A 157 -11.54 -9.55 4.43
CA LEU A 157 -10.70 -8.37 4.33
C LEU A 157 -9.58 -8.55 3.32
N LEU A 158 -9.27 -9.81 2.98
CA LEU A 158 -8.22 -10.19 2.06
C LEU A 158 -8.80 -10.84 0.82
N THR A 159 -8.17 -10.58 -0.31
CA THR A 159 -8.44 -11.27 -1.56
C THR A 159 -8.01 -12.72 -1.37
N PRO A 160 -8.90 -13.72 -1.60
CA PRO A 160 -8.52 -15.10 -1.45
C PRO A 160 -7.60 -15.57 -2.60
N PRO A 161 -6.80 -16.62 -2.38
CA PRO A 161 -6.01 -17.25 -3.44
C PRO A 161 -6.90 -17.78 -4.58
N SER A 162 -6.41 -17.70 -5.82
CA SER A 162 -7.15 -18.18 -7.01
C SER A 162 -7.34 -19.70 -7.07
N SER A 163 -6.58 -20.46 -6.29
CA SER A 163 -6.70 -21.92 -6.22
C SER A 163 -6.32 -22.47 -4.84
N GLU A 164 -6.88 -23.63 -4.53
CA GLU A 164 -6.65 -24.35 -3.28
C GLU A 164 -5.17 -24.68 -3.07
N PHE A 165 -4.81 -24.89 -1.81
CA PHE A 165 -3.47 -25.30 -1.44
C PHE A 165 -3.24 -26.78 -1.79
N ALA A 166 -2.16 -27.08 -2.50
CA ALA A 166 -1.82 -28.41 -2.95
C ALA A 166 -0.46 -28.88 -2.40
N VAL A 167 -0.37 -30.19 -2.15
CA VAL A 167 0.84 -30.88 -1.70
C VAL A 167 1.08 -32.13 -2.54
N PHE A 168 2.34 -32.57 -2.60
CA PHE A 168 2.72 -33.87 -3.16
C PHE A 168 3.51 -34.69 -2.14
N LYS A 169 3.40 -36.01 -2.24
CA LYS A 169 4.10 -36.96 -1.36
C LYS A 169 5.39 -37.43 -2.00
N LYS A 170 6.46 -37.51 -1.23
CA LYS A 170 7.74 -38.12 -1.63
C LYS A 170 8.30 -38.91 -0.45
N GLY A 171 8.21 -40.23 -0.53
CA GLY A 171 8.44 -41.13 0.61
C GLY A 171 7.38 -40.90 1.69
N ASP A 172 7.82 -40.78 2.94
CA ASP A 172 6.95 -40.48 4.09
C ASP A 172 6.68 -38.98 4.30
N ASN A 173 7.25 -38.13 3.45
CA ASN A 173 7.17 -36.68 3.57
C ASN A 173 6.14 -36.08 2.61
N GLN A 174 5.49 -34.99 3.05
CA GLN A 174 4.63 -34.14 2.23
C GLN A 174 5.34 -32.82 1.93
N PHE A 175 5.30 -32.39 0.68
CA PHE A 175 5.91 -31.17 0.20
C PHE A 175 4.86 -30.29 -0.45
N ILE A 176 4.95 -28.98 -0.25
CA ILE A 176 4.10 -27.99 -0.91
C ILE A 176 4.42 -28.01 -2.40
N THR A 177 3.40 -28.00 -3.26
CA THR A 177 3.66 -27.88 -4.71
C THR A 177 4.28 -26.52 -5.02
N PRO A 178 5.17 -26.39 -6.03
CA PRO A 178 5.77 -25.11 -6.40
C PRO A 178 4.73 -24.01 -6.66
N GLU A 179 3.61 -24.35 -7.29
CA GLU A 179 2.52 -23.41 -7.58
C GLU A 179 1.86 -22.90 -6.29
N SER A 180 1.65 -23.78 -5.32
CA SER A 180 1.08 -23.42 -4.02
C SER A 180 2.06 -22.60 -3.19
N PHE A 181 3.35 -22.97 -3.21
CA PHE A 181 4.40 -22.20 -2.53
C PHE A 181 4.42 -20.76 -3.04
N THR A 182 4.49 -20.55 -4.36
CA THR A 182 4.54 -19.19 -4.93
C THR A 182 3.32 -18.35 -4.54
N ARG A 183 2.11 -18.93 -4.57
CA ARG A 183 0.86 -18.22 -4.28
C ARG A 183 0.72 -17.86 -2.79
N TYR A 184 1.02 -18.79 -1.90
CA TYR A 184 0.85 -18.59 -0.45
C TYR A 184 2.05 -17.88 0.19
N ASN A 185 3.23 -17.91 -0.44
CA ASN A 185 4.39 -17.18 0.06
C ASN A 185 4.15 -15.66 0.10
N VAL A 186 3.37 -15.09 -0.84
CA VAL A 186 3.02 -13.66 -0.79
C VAL A 186 2.30 -13.29 0.51
N TYR A 187 1.34 -14.11 0.94
CA TYR A 187 0.65 -13.93 2.22
C TYR A 187 1.62 -14.06 3.38
N ALA A 188 2.41 -15.14 3.41
CA ALA A 188 3.37 -15.40 4.50
C ALA A 188 4.38 -14.25 4.66
N GLN A 189 4.97 -13.77 3.56
CA GLN A 189 5.90 -12.66 3.56
C GLN A 189 5.25 -11.34 3.99
N THR A 190 3.99 -11.12 3.62
CA THR A 190 3.26 -9.91 4.02
C THR A 190 3.03 -9.88 5.52
N PHE A 191 2.57 -10.99 6.11
CA PHE A 191 2.35 -11.06 7.56
C PHE A 191 3.66 -11.07 8.36
N ALA A 192 4.74 -11.62 7.80
CA ALA A 192 6.06 -11.59 8.42
C ALA A 192 6.65 -10.17 8.54
N GLN A 193 6.15 -9.20 7.76
CA GLN A 193 6.58 -7.80 7.80
C GLN A 193 5.82 -6.95 8.83
N ILE A 194 4.75 -7.49 9.43
CA ILE A 194 3.95 -6.78 10.42
C ILE A 194 4.55 -7.04 11.80
N GLU A 195 5.16 -6.01 12.40
CA GLU A 195 5.73 -6.02 13.76
C GLU A 195 4.82 -5.31 14.77
#